data_AF-A0A1L3ZXR6-F1
#
_entry.id   AF-A0A1L3ZXR6-F1
#
_cell.length_a   1.000
_cell.length_b   1.000
_cell.length_c   1.000
_cell.angle_alpha   90.00
_cell.angle_beta   90.00
_cell.angle_gamma   90.00
#
_symmetry.space_group_name_H-M   'P 1'
#
loop_
_entity.id
_entity.type
_entity.pdbx_description
1 polymer ?
#
loop_
_entity_poly.entity_id
_entity_poly.type
_entity_poly.pdbx_seq_one_letter_code
_entity_poly.pdbx_strand_id
1 'polypeptide(L)'
;MESITSPSELSSDDFVRRFALRPGQLMWLLGAGASVSAGIPSAWDMIWQFKQTLFVAQRKASPQSVADLGNPAIRALLDSHIASSERLPSPGSPDEYAALFEATYPVEREDACARTYGTTGTLSVVALDAPELAGQLIGAQKWPIAVKLHGDFRSRRLKNTTDELRQQDAALRQQLVDACRRSGLVVAGYSGRDDSVMDALETALNQPGGYPGGLFWLHRGSDPPLGRVIRLLQRASDAGVECGLVRIESFDEILRDLVRLLPALDTSALNALATGRSRVSGAPEPSGQRGWPLIRLNGLAVTIPANCRKLVCTIEGVAAARSAVAEANARLIVTRTQAGVLGFGSDAEFRRVFDPFGITAFDLATFEKRRLRYESGERGLLRDALVEALCAAKNVRAIRRRSADLLVPVDPADSAWDGLRAITHQTTGTVPKHPDLKWHEGVGVRLDWADDGLWLLLDPKIVFEGVTDATKAITADFARERTVKRYNRDLDRLIDFWAKRLAGEALLALSIGDGIDARFAVGKNTAFSKLVQP
;
A
#
# COMPACT_ATOMS: atom_id res chain seq x y z
N MET A 1 35.96 -24.45 19.02
CA MET A 1 34.92 -23.42 18.82
C MET A 1 35.54 -22.38 17.92
N GLU A 2 35.40 -22.55 16.59
CA GLU A 2 36.00 -21.61 15.63
C GLU A 2 35.29 -20.26 15.74
N SER A 3 36.09 -19.20 15.90
CA SER A 3 35.66 -17.82 15.89
C SER A 3 35.07 -17.50 14.52
N ILE A 4 33.74 -17.46 14.41
CA ILE A 4 33.05 -17.01 13.18
C ILE A 4 33.32 -15.51 13.04
N THR A 5 34.27 -15.14 12.19
CA THR A 5 34.43 -13.76 11.71
C THR A 5 33.19 -13.37 10.93
N SER A 6 32.68 -12.16 11.19
CA SER A 6 31.55 -11.60 10.44
C SER A 6 31.91 -11.51 8.95
N PRO A 7 30.99 -11.88 8.04
CA PRO A 7 31.25 -11.81 6.60
C PRO A 7 31.47 -10.35 6.18
N SER A 8 32.17 -10.13 5.06
CA SER A 8 32.33 -8.81 4.46
C SER A 8 30.97 -8.17 4.20
N GLU A 9 30.62 -7.14 4.98
CA GLU A 9 29.40 -6.37 4.77
C GLU A 9 29.60 -5.35 3.66
N LEU A 10 28.66 -5.29 2.73
CA LEU A 10 28.61 -4.32 1.63
C LEU A 10 27.39 -3.43 1.81
N SER A 11 27.57 -2.12 1.62
CA SER A 11 26.42 -1.22 1.56
C SER A 11 25.60 -1.48 0.29
N SER A 12 24.30 -1.18 0.36
CA SER A 12 23.41 -1.23 -0.80
C SER A 12 23.99 -0.43 -1.99
N ASP A 13 24.45 0.80 -1.75
CA ASP A 13 25.04 1.65 -2.78
C ASP A 13 26.28 1.03 -3.43
N ASP A 14 27.12 0.35 -2.65
CA ASP A 14 28.30 -0.31 -3.20
C ASP A 14 27.93 -1.53 -4.04
N PHE A 15 26.96 -2.32 -3.59
CA PHE A 15 26.39 -3.41 -4.37
C PHE A 15 25.77 -2.92 -5.68
N VAL A 16 24.97 -1.84 -5.66
CA VAL A 16 24.30 -1.32 -6.87
C VAL A 16 25.34 -0.87 -7.91
N ARG A 17 26.42 -0.18 -7.50
CA ARG A 17 27.53 0.18 -8.41
C ARG A 17 28.23 -1.05 -8.98
N ARG A 18 28.52 -2.04 -8.13
CA ARG A 18 29.12 -3.32 -8.53
C ARG A 18 28.22 -4.06 -9.52
N PHE A 19 26.92 -4.11 -9.29
CA PHE A 19 25.95 -4.74 -10.17
C PHE A 19 25.94 -4.07 -11.56
N ALA A 20 25.92 -2.73 -11.60
CA ALA A 20 25.91 -1.97 -12.84
C ALA A 20 27.15 -2.22 -13.72
N LEU A 21 28.30 -2.56 -13.12
CA LEU A 21 29.54 -2.90 -13.83
C LEU A 21 29.57 -4.34 -14.38
N ARG A 22 28.56 -5.18 -14.08
CA ARG A 22 28.50 -6.60 -14.46
C ARG A 22 27.31 -6.96 -15.36
N PRO A 23 27.05 -6.22 -16.45
CA PRO A 23 25.91 -6.49 -17.30
C PRO A 23 26.00 -7.91 -17.87
N GLY A 24 24.95 -8.72 -17.65
CA GLY A 24 24.87 -10.09 -18.15
C GLY A 24 25.77 -11.12 -17.46
N GLN A 25 26.49 -10.76 -16.39
CA GLN A 25 27.37 -11.68 -15.66
C GLN A 25 26.78 -12.17 -14.32
N LEU A 26 25.61 -11.66 -13.93
CA LEU A 26 24.96 -11.98 -12.67
C LEU A 26 23.61 -12.66 -12.90
N MET A 27 23.33 -13.68 -12.09
CA MET A 27 22.04 -14.36 -12.01
C MET A 27 21.35 -14.07 -10.68
N TRP A 28 20.04 -14.27 -10.62
CA TRP A 28 19.24 -14.11 -9.41
C TRP A 28 18.73 -15.44 -8.90
N LEU A 29 18.95 -15.72 -7.61
CA LEU A 29 18.23 -16.74 -6.85
C LEU A 29 17.20 -16.04 -5.95
N LEU A 30 15.92 -16.23 -6.27
CA LEU A 30 14.81 -15.61 -5.55
C LEU A 30 14.14 -16.63 -4.63
N GLY A 31 14.24 -16.40 -3.32
CA GLY A 31 13.48 -17.14 -2.33
C GLY A 31 12.11 -16.52 -2.06
N ALA A 32 11.27 -17.25 -1.32
CA ALA A 32 9.90 -16.80 -0.99
C ALA A 32 9.84 -15.43 -0.28
N GLY A 33 10.88 -15.05 0.48
CA GLY A 33 10.96 -13.77 1.16
C GLY A 33 11.00 -12.55 0.23
N ALA A 34 11.41 -12.72 -1.03
CA ALA A 34 11.40 -11.64 -2.02
C ALA A 34 9.97 -11.25 -2.42
N SER A 35 9.04 -12.22 -2.39
CA SER A 35 7.61 -11.98 -2.65
C SER A 35 6.90 -11.36 -1.44
N VAL A 36 7.29 -11.75 -0.22
CA VAL A 36 6.74 -11.19 1.04
C VAL A 36 6.99 -9.69 1.16
N SER A 37 8.18 -9.22 0.79
CA SER A 37 8.48 -7.78 0.77
C SER A 37 7.62 -7.00 -0.22
N ALA A 38 7.13 -7.65 -1.28
CA ALA A 38 6.21 -7.06 -2.27
C ALA A 38 4.73 -7.21 -1.89
N GLY A 39 4.42 -7.59 -0.64
CA GLY A 39 3.06 -7.76 -0.13
C GLY A 39 2.33 -9.01 -0.63
N ILE A 40 3.07 -9.98 -1.19
CA ILE A 40 2.53 -11.30 -1.58
C ILE A 40 2.77 -12.27 -0.42
N PRO A 41 1.74 -12.95 0.12
CA PRO A 41 1.90 -13.89 1.22
C PRO A 41 2.96 -14.96 0.90
N SER A 42 3.77 -15.35 1.90
CA SER A 42 4.74 -16.43 1.70
C SER A 42 4.02 -17.77 1.46
N ALA A 43 4.72 -18.76 0.92
CA ALA A 43 4.18 -20.12 0.83
C ALA A 43 3.69 -20.62 2.20
N TRP A 44 4.40 -20.27 3.28
CA TRP A 44 4.00 -20.59 4.65
C TRP A 44 2.69 -19.89 5.07
N ASP A 45 2.54 -18.61 4.77
CA ASP A 45 1.30 -17.87 5.07
C ASP A 45 0.12 -18.40 4.26
N MET A 46 0.39 -18.77 3.00
CA MET A 46 -0.57 -19.38 2.10
C MET A 46 -1.02 -20.76 2.58
N ILE A 47 -0.14 -21.60 3.14
CA ILE A 47 -0.53 -22.87 3.80
C ILE A 47 -1.63 -22.61 4.81
N TRP A 48 -1.42 -21.66 5.72
CA TRP A 48 -2.42 -21.34 6.75
C TRP A 48 -3.73 -20.80 6.16
N GLN A 49 -3.67 -19.98 5.12
CA GLN A 49 -4.85 -19.51 4.40
C GLN A 49 -5.61 -20.64 3.70
N PHE A 50 -4.92 -21.61 3.10
CA PHE A 50 -5.55 -22.78 2.49
C PHE A 50 -6.21 -23.67 3.54
N LYS A 51 -5.50 -23.96 4.65
CA LYS A 51 -6.08 -24.74 5.77
C LYS A 51 -7.34 -24.09 6.30
N GLN A 52 -7.33 -22.78 6.49
CA GLN A 52 -8.48 -22.00 6.93
C GLN A 52 -9.63 -22.09 5.92
N THR A 53 -9.35 -21.90 4.63
CA THR A 53 -10.36 -21.96 3.56
C THR A 53 -10.99 -23.34 3.46
N LEU A 54 -10.17 -24.39 3.49
CA LEU A 54 -10.64 -25.78 3.48
C LEU A 54 -11.45 -26.13 4.73
N PHE A 55 -11.01 -25.69 5.91
CA PHE A 55 -11.73 -25.89 7.16
C PHE A 55 -13.12 -25.22 7.12
N VAL A 56 -13.19 -23.94 6.73
CA VAL A 56 -14.45 -23.19 6.59
C VAL A 56 -15.37 -23.88 5.59
N ALA A 57 -14.86 -24.26 4.42
CA ALA A 57 -15.64 -24.90 3.37
C ALA A 57 -16.15 -26.30 3.78
N GLN A 58 -15.29 -27.13 4.37
CA GLN A 58 -15.61 -28.54 4.67
C GLN A 58 -16.41 -28.69 5.98
N ARG A 59 -16.13 -27.89 7.00
CA ARG A 59 -16.86 -27.90 8.29
C ARG A 59 -18.06 -26.97 8.31
N LYS A 60 -18.27 -26.16 7.26
CA LYS A 60 -19.29 -25.09 7.21
C LYS A 60 -19.19 -24.14 8.41
N ALA A 61 -17.97 -23.92 8.90
CA ALA A 61 -17.71 -23.05 10.04
C ALA A 61 -17.77 -21.57 9.63
N SER A 62 -18.06 -20.68 10.57
CA SER A 62 -18.01 -19.24 10.29
C SER A 62 -16.56 -18.80 9.98
N PRO A 63 -16.31 -18.03 8.91
CA PRO A 63 -14.97 -17.48 8.64
C PRO A 63 -14.40 -16.69 9.82
N GLN A 64 -15.27 -16.09 10.65
CA GLN A 64 -14.88 -15.29 11.81
C GLN A 64 -14.33 -16.14 12.96
N SER A 65 -14.73 -17.41 13.09
CA SER A 65 -14.31 -18.26 14.21
C SER A 65 -12.85 -18.72 14.09
N VAL A 66 -12.26 -18.60 12.90
CA VAL A 66 -10.87 -18.98 12.61
C VAL A 66 -10.07 -17.85 12.00
N ALA A 67 -10.56 -16.61 12.06
CA ALA A 67 -9.96 -15.45 11.38
C ALA A 67 -8.54 -15.12 11.86
N ASP A 68 -8.26 -15.33 13.15
CA ASP A 68 -6.96 -15.05 13.74
C ASP A 68 -5.98 -16.22 13.57
N LEU A 69 -5.24 -16.19 12.45
CA LEU A 69 -4.15 -17.13 12.17
C LEU A 69 -2.91 -16.88 13.04
N GLY A 70 -2.88 -15.84 13.89
CA GLY A 70 -1.83 -15.64 14.90
C GLY A 70 -2.03 -16.50 16.15
N ASN A 71 -3.25 -17.00 16.39
CA ASN A 71 -3.61 -17.77 17.57
C ASN A 71 -3.15 -19.25 17.48
N PRO A 72 -2.30 -19.75 18.40
CA PRO A 72 -1.83 -21.14 18.40
C PRO A 72 -2.94 -22.18 18.50
N ALA A 73 -4.04 -21.89 19.20
CA ALA A 73 -5.17 -22.81 19.33
C ALA A 73 -5.94 -22.96 18.00
N ILE A 74 -6.10 -21.86 17.25
CA ILE A 74 -6.69 -21.91 15.91
C ILE A 74 -5.78 -22.69 14.95
N ARG A 75 -4.46 -22.48 15.02
CA ARG A 75 -3.50 -23.25 14.22
C ARG A 75 -3.57 -24.75 14.49
N ALA A 76 -3.57 -25.15 15.76
CA ALA A 76 -3.69 -26.55 16.15
C ALA A 76 -5.01 -27.19 15.69
N LEU A 77 -6.12 -26.43 15.71
CA LEU A 77 -7.41 -26.86 15.20
C LEU A 77 -7.37 -27.10 13.68
N LEU A 78 -6.80 -26.15 12.93
CA LEU A 78 -6.65 -26.26 11.48
C LEU A 78 -5.75 -27.45 11.09
N ASP A 79 -4.62 -27.63 11.78
CA ASP A 79 -3.72 -28.77 11.57
C ASP A 79 -4.40 -30.10 11.86
N SER A 80 -5.14 -30.20 12.96
CA SER A 80 -5.88 -31.42 13.32
C SER A 80 -6.93 -31.76 12.27
N HIS A 81 -7.58 -30.75 11.67
CA HIS A 81 -8.54 -30.97 10.60
C HIS A 81 -7.87 -31.49 9.33
N ILE A 82 -6.73 -30.94 8.92
CA ILE A 82 -5.96 -31.46 7.78
C ILE A 82 -5.47 -32.87 8.05
N ALA A 83 -4.92 -33.13 9.24
CA ALA A 83 -4.45 -34.45 9.64
C ALA A 83 -5.56 -35.51 9.68
N SER A 84 -6.83 -35.09 9.87
CA SER A 84 -7.99 -35.99 9.82
C SER A 84 -8.48 -36.33 8.41
N SER A 85 -7.93 -35.71 7.37
CA SER A 85 -8.30 -35.94 5.98
C SER A 85 -7.51 -37.12 5.39
N GLU A 86 -8.21 -38.11 4.82
CA GLU A 86 -7.56 -39.23 4.12
C GLU A 86 -6.93 -38.84 2.77
N ARG A 87 -7.26 -37.66 2.24
CA ARG A 87 -6.81 -37.19 0.91
C ARG A 87 -5.70 -36.13 0.94
N LEU A 88 -5.45 -35.52 2.09
CA LEU A 88 -4.46 -34.43 2.22
C LEU A 88 -3.25 -34.94 3.00
N PRO A 89 -2.03 -34.50 2.66
CA PRO A 89 -0.84 -34.88 3.40
C PRO A 89 -0.86 -34.32 4.83
N SER A 90 -0.18 -35.02 5.74
CA SER A 90 -0.05 -34.59 7.14
C SER A 90 0.63 -33.21 7.25
N PRO A 91 0.26 -32.40 8.26
CA PRO A 91 0.92 -31.13 8.50
C PRO A 91 2.45 -31.25 8.64
N GLY A 92 3.19 -30.37 7.96
CA GLY A 92 4.65 -30.39 7.90
C GLY A 92 5.25 -31.31 6.83
N SER A 93 4.43 -31.98 6.02
CA SER A 93 4.91 -32.73 4.85
C SER A 93 5.53 -31.79 3.80
N PRO A 94 6.60 -32.20 3.08
CA PRO A 94 7.15 -31.45 1.94
C PRO A 94 6.10 -31.12 0.86
N ASP A 95 5.09 -31.98 0.69
CA ASP A 95 4.04 -31.83 -0.32
C ASP A 95 2.81 -31.05 0.18
N GLU A 96 2.82 -30.59 1.44
CA GLU A 96 1.66 -29.97 2.10
C GLU A 96 1.12 -28.76 1.34
N TYR A 97 2.01 -27.87 0.90
CA TYR A 97 1.62 -26.66 0.19
C TYR A 97 0.87 -26.96 -1.11
N ALA A 98 1.42 -27.84 -1.96
CA ALA A 98 0.88 -28.13 -3.28
C ALA A 98 -0.50 -28.79 -3.18
N ALA A 99 -0.64 -29.79 -2.30
CA ALA A 99 -1.90 -30.51 -2.11
C ALA A 99 -3.02 -29.61 -1.55
N LEU A 100 -2.70 -28.73 -0.59
CA LEU A 100 -3.68 -27.79 -0.02
C LEU A 100 -4.12 -26.73 -1.04
N PHE A 101 -3.20 -26.24 -1.88
CA PHE A 101 -3.52 -25.29 -2.94
C PHE A 101 -4.49 -25.89 -3.97
N GLU A 102 -4.20 -27.09 -4.49
CA GLU A 102 -5.06 -27.79 -5.46
C GLU A 102 -6.46 -28.06 -4.90
N ALA A 103 -6.53 -28.46 -3.62
CA ALA A 103 -7.81 -28.69 -2.95
C ALA A 103 -8.63 -27.39 -2.75
N THR A 104 -7.96 -26.23 -2.66
CA THR A 104 -8.60 -24.94 -2.41
C THR A 104 -9.07 -24.26 -3.70
N TYR A 105 -8.34 -24.40 -4.81
CA TYR A 105 -8.62 -23.71 -6.06
C TYR A 105 -8.63 -24.67 -7.26
N PRO A 106 -9.77 -25.33 -7.56
CA PRO A 106 -9.84 -26.34 -8.61
C PRO A 106 -9.90 -25.80 -10.06
N VAL A 107 -10.03 -24.48 -10.30
CA VAL A 107 -10.15 -23.92 -11.66
C VAL A 107 -9.46 -22.55 -11.82
N GLU A 108 -8.34 -22.51 -12.57
CA GLU A 108 -7.71 -21.37 -13.30
C GLU A 108 -7.22 -20.13 -12.49
N ARG A 109 -6.19 -19.32 -12.87
CA ARG A 109 -5.69 -18.90 -14.20
C ARG A 109 -4.33 -18.13 -14.16
N GLU A 110 -3.55 -18.36 -15.22
CA GLU A 110 -2.63 -17.47 -15.98
C GLU A 110 -2.91 -15.97 -16.07
N ASP A 111 -1.88 -15.12 -16.03
CA ASP A 111 -1.63 -14.02 -17.00
C ASP A 111 -1.22 -12.67 -16.38
N ALA A 112 -0.04 -12.63 -15.76
CA ALA A 112 0.63 -11.37 -15.43
C ALA A 112 1.88 -11.11 -16.29
N CYS A 113 2.73 -12.11 -16.56
CA CYS A 113 3.99 -11.90 -17.30
C CYS A 113 3.82 -11.72 -18.82
N ALA A 114 2.78 -12.30 -19.42
CA ALA A 114 2.56 -12.25 -20.87
C ALA A 114 2.15 -10.86 -21.39
N ARG A 115 1.60 -9.99 -20.52
CA ARG A 115 1.09 -8.67 -20.92
C ARG A 115 2.14 -7.57 -20.96
N THR A 116 3.32 -7.79 -20.36
CA THR A 116 4.27 -6.71 -20.06
C THR A 116 5.38 -6.55 -21.10
N TYR A 117 5.78 -7.61 -21.80
CA TYR A 117 6.92 -7.57 -22.72
C TYR A 117 6.44 -7.54 -24.17
N GLY A 118 6.30 -6.34 -24.73
CA GLY A 118 6.01 -6.10 -26.15
C GLY A 118 7.18 -6.44 -27.08
N THR A 119 7.80 -7.61 -26.91
CA THR A 119 8.84 -8.15 -27.78
C THR A 119 8.53 -9.62 -28.11
N THR A 120 9.09 -10.14 -29.20
CA THR A 120 8.85 -11.50 -29.71
C THR A 120 9.53 -12.62 -28.89
N GLY A 121 10.12 -12.32 -27.73
CA GLY A 121 10.74 -13.30 -26.84
C GLY A 121 9.82 -13.66 -25.67
N THR A 122 9.11 -14.78 -25.76
CA THR A 122 8.41 -15.38 -24.61
C THR A 122 9.43 -15.73 -23.50
N LEU A 123 9.17 -15.32 -22.25
CA LEU A 123 9.94 -15.78 -21.09
C LEU A 123 9.96 -17.32 -21.09
N SER A 124 11.15 -17.90 -21.21
CA SER A 124 11.29 -19.35 -21.20
C SER A 124 11.28 -19.84 -19.76
N VAL A 125 10.17 -20.48 -19.35
CA VAL A 125 10.01 -21.05 -18.01
C VAL A 125 10.41 -22.52 -18.06
N VAL A 126 11.37 -22.93 -17.23
CA VAL A 126 11.79 -24.33 -17.07
C VAL A 126 11.44 -24.80 -15.65
N ALA A 127 10.85 -25.98 -15.57
CA ALA A 127 10.45 -26.63 -14.33
C ALA A 127 11.01 -28.06 -14.26
N LEU A 128 10.63 -28.80 -13.22
CA LEU A 128 11.08 -30.19 -12.98
C LEU A 128 10.73 -31.17 -14.13
N ASP A 129 9.74 -30.85 -14.96
CA ASP A 129 9.31 -31.69 -16.08
C ASP A 129 10.23 -31.61 -17.32
N ALA A 130 11.16 -30.65 -17.36
CA ALA A 130 12.09 -30.48 -18.48
C ALA A 130 13.48 -29.94 -18.05
N PRO A 131 14.22 -30.64 -17.17
CA PRO A 131 15.50 -30.15 -16.64
C PRO A 131 16.56 -29.91 -17.74
N GLU A 132 16.55 -30.72 -18.80
CA GLU A 132 17.47 -30.60 -19.94
C GLU A 132 17.28 -29.29 -20.72
N LEU A 133 16.04 -28.75 -20.72
CA LEU A 133 15.71 -27.50 -21.40
C LEU A 133 16.44 -26.32 -20.75
N ALA A 134 16.70 -26.35 -19.44
CA ALA A 134 17.48 -25.32 -18.75
C ALA A 134 18.91 -25.27 -19.32
N GLY A 135 19.58 -26.42 -19.42
CA GLY A 135 20.95 -26.49 -19.96
C GLY A 135 21.03 -26.02 -21.42
N GLN A 136 20.05 -26.43 -22.25
CA GLN A 136 19.99 -26.02 -23.66
C GLN A 136 19.78 -24.51 -23.82
N LEU A 137 18.84 -23.92 -23.08
CA LEU A 137 18.55 -22.49 -23.17
C LEU A 137 19.69 -21.63 -22.62
N ILE A 138 20.30 -22.05 -21.51
CA ILE A 138 21.47 -21.38 -20.92
C ILE A 138 22.66 -21.46 -21.89
N GLY A 139 22.94 -22.64 -22.44
CA GLY A 139 24.02 -22.83 -23.42
C GLY A 139 23.80 -22.04 -24.71
N ALA A 140 22.55 -21.93 -25.18
CA ALA A 140 22.16 -21.15 -26.34
C ALA A 140 22.03 -19.64 -26.07
N GLN A 141 22.26 -19.18 -24.83
CA GLN A 141 22.14 -17.77 -24.39
C GLN A 141 20.77 -17.14 -24.74
N LYS A 142 19.69 -17.92 -24.69
CA LYS A 142 18.33 -17.46 -25.00
C LYS A 142 17.65 -16.81 -23.79
N TRP A 143 18.10 -15.62 -23.44
CA TRP A 143 17.56 -14.85 -22.31
C TRP A 143 16.26 -14.09 -22.66
N PRO A 144 15.33 -13.88 -21.70
CA PRO A 144 15.37 -14.29 -20.29
C PRO A 144 14.88 -15.73 -20.04
N ILE A 145 15.44 -16.38 -19.02
CA ILE A 145 15.11 -17.76 -18.58
C ILE A 145 14.70 -17.73 -17.11
N ALA A 146 13.59 -18.36 -16.77
CA ALA A 146 13.16 -18.56 -15.38
C ALA A 146 13.17 -20.06 -15.05
N VAL A 147 14.09 -20.49 -14.19
CA VAL A 147 14.18 -21.89 -13.73
C VAL A 147 13.53 -22.02 -12.36
N LYS A 148 12.55 -22.91 -12.24
CA LYS A 148 11.86 -23.21 -10.98
C LYS A 148 12.45 -24.50 -10.38
N LEU A 149 13.39 -24.34 -9.44
CA LEU A 149 14.14 -25.45 -8.84
C LEU A 149 13.24 -26.49 -8.14
N HIS A 150 12.18 -26.04 -7.48
CA HIS A 150 11.19 -26.93 -6.83
C HIS A 150 9.98 -27.24 -7.73
N GLY A 151 10.11 -27.04 -9.05
CA GLY A 151 9.06 -27.29 -10.03
C GLY A 151 8.06 -26.17 -10.21
N ASP A 152 7.14 -26.39 -11.16
CA ASP A 152 6.02 -25.52 -11.45
C ASP A 152 4.74 -26.23 -11.05
N PHE A 153 3.84 -25.53 -10.35
CA PHE A 153 2.52 -26.03 -9.98
C PHE A 153 1.65 -26.36 -11.22
N ARG A 154 2.08 -25.94 -12.41
CA ARG A 154 1.41 -26.13 -13.71
C ARG A 154 1.78 -27.45 -14.40
N SER A 155 2.82 -28.15 -13.93
CA SER A 155 3.26 -29.39 -14.55
C SER A 155 2.23 -30.49 -14.25
N ARG A 156 1.16 -30.51 -15.07
CA ARG A 156 0.20 -31.61 -15.15
C ARG A 156 0.94 -32.85 -15.63
N ARG A 157 1.52 -33.61 -14.72
CA ARG A 157 1.85 -35.03 -14.89
C ARG A 157 1.89 -35.71 -13.52
N LEU A 158 0.69 -35.96 -12.99
CA LEU A 158 0.45 -37.17 -12.22
C LEU A 158 0.90 -38.37 -13.08
N LYS A 159 2.10 -38.92 -12.80
CA LYS A 159 2.54 -40.30 -13.07
C LYS A 159 4.05 -40.58 -12.87
N ASN A 160 4.84 -39.68 -12.26
CA ASN A 160 6.27 -39.95 -12.10
C ASN A 160 6.56 -40.70 -10.79
N THR A 161 7.43 -41.70 -10.85
CA THR A 161 7.86 -42.48 -9.66
C THR A 161 8.79 -41.65 -8.77
N THR A 162 8.89 -41.99 -7.48
CA THR A 162 9.74 -41.25 -6.51
C THR A 162 11.22 -41.18 -6.94
N ASP A 163 11.71 -42.20 -7.66
CA ASP A 163 13.08 -42.23 -8.16
C ASP A 163 13.29 -41.30 -9.37
N GLU A 164 12.32 -41.19 -10.26
CA GLU A 164 12.35 -40.27 -11.41
C GLU A 164 12.34 -38.80 -10.96
N LEU A 165 11.51 -38.47 -9.97
CA LEU A 165 11.48 -37.14 -9.36
C LEU A 165 12.83 -36.79 -8.70
N ARG A 166 13.43 -37.74 -7.96
CA ARG A 166 14.77 -37.56 -7.37
C ARG A 166 15.85 -37.34 -8.43
N GLN A 167 15.78 -38.02 -9.57
CA GLN A 167 16.72 -37.84 -10.68
C GLN A 167 16.55 -36.49 -11.37
N GLN A 168 15.31 -36.06 -11.63
CA GLN A 168 15.00 -34.75 -12.23
C GLN A 168 15.46 -33.58 -11.35
N ASP A 169 15.21 -33.69 -10.04
CA ASP A 169 15.65 -32.76 -9.02
C ASP A 169 17.19 -32.68 -8.93
N ALA A 170 17.88 -33.82 -8.97
CA ALA A 170 19.34 -33.85 -9.07
C ALA A 170 19.88 -33.18 -10.35
N ALA A 171 19.22 -33.38 -11.49
CA ALA A 171 19.61 -32.75 -12.75
C ALA A 171 19.46 -31.22 -12.71
N LEU A 172 18.35 -30.70 -12.16
CA LEU A 172 18.17 -29.25 -11.98
C LEU A 172 19.21 -28.65 -11.03
N ARG A 173 19.53 -29.34 -9.93
CA ARG A 173 20.60 -28.91 -9.01
C ARG A 173 21.95 -28.86 -9.72
N GLN A 174 22.26 -29.83 -10.58
CA GLN A 174 23.48 -29.79 -11.37
C GLN A 174 23.49 -28.60 -12.34
N GLN A 175 22.36 -28.27 -12.96
CA GLN A 175 22.25 -27.06 -13.80
C GLN A 175 22.48 -25.77 -13.00
N LEU A 176 22.00 -25.69 -11.74
CA LEU A 176 22.30 -24.57 -10.85
C LEU A 176 23.81 -24.47 -10.57
N VAL A 177 24.45 -25.59 -10.22
CA VAL A 177 25.91 -25.65 -9.99
C VAL A 177 26.66 -25.15 -11.23
N ASP A 178 26.32 -25.65 -12.41
CA ASP A 178 26.98 -25.30 -13.66
C ASP A 178 26.75 -23.82 -14.02
N ALA A 179 25.57 -23.28 -13.73
CA ALA A 179 25.26 -21.87 -13.93
C ALA A 179 26.08 -20.98 -12.98
N CYS A 180 26.19 -21.34 -11.70
CA CYS A 180 27.03 -20.64 -10.73
C CYS A 180 28.52 -20.66 -11.08
N ARG A 181 28.98 -21.60 -11.92
CA ARG A 181 30.37 -21.61 -12.44
C ARG A 181 30.57 -20.69 -13.64
N ARG A 182 29.51 -20.31 -14.34
CA ARG A 182 29.56 -19.42 -15.52
C ARG A 182 29.23 -17.97 -15.20
N SER A 183 28.58 -17.71 -14.07
CA SER A 183 28.07 -16.39 -13.71
C SER A 183 28.14 -16.17 -12.20
N GLY A 184 28.20 -14.91 -11.77
CA GLY A 184 27.98 -14.57 -10.37
C GLY A 184 26.51 -14.77 -9.96
N LEU A 185 26.28 -14.78 -8.66
CA LEU A 185 24.96 -15.02 -8.08
C LEU A 185 24.58 -13.92 -7.09
N VAL A 186 23.37 -13.39 -7.26
CA VAL A 186 22.70 -12.53 -6.29
C VAL A 186 21.56 -13.32 -5.67
N VAL A 187 21.58 -13.47 -4.35
CA VAL A 187 20.56 -14.19 -3.59
C VAL A 187 19.67 -13.20 -2.87
N ALA A 188 18.36 -13.27 -3.06
CA ALA A 188 17.38 -12.39 -2.41
C ALA A 188 16.20 -13.18 -1.85
N GLY A 189 15.78 -12.86 -0.62
CA GLY A 189 14.58 -13.46 -0.03
C GLY A 189 14.69 -14.95 0.29
N TYR A 190 15.89 -15.53 0.18
CA TYR A 190 16.18 -16.90 0.55
C TYR A 190 16.92 -16.93 1.89
N SER A 191 16.46 -17.76 2.82
CA SER A 191 16.99 -17.81 4.19
C SER A 191 18.19 -18.75 4.34
N GLY A 192 18.44 -19.64 3.37
CA GLY A 192 19.46 -20.68 3.48
C GLY A 192 19.02 -21.93 4.27
N ARG A 193 17.71 -22.17 4.38
CA ARG A 193 17.13 -23.31 5.12
C ARG A 193 16.99 -24.59 4.30
N ASP A 194 16.95 -24.48 2.98
CA ASP A 194 16.82 -25.66 2.12
C ASP A 194 18.19 -26.29 1.94
N ASP A 195 18.36 -27.50 2.48
CA ASP A 195 19.63 -28.19 2.44
C ASP A 195 20.07 -28.49 1.01
N SER A 196 19.14 -28.85 0.13
CA SER A 196 19.45 -29.23 -1.25
C SER A 196 19.95 -28.06 -2.10
N VAL A 197 19.39 -26.86 -1.88
CA VAL A 197 19.85 -25.63 -2.53
C VAL A 197 21.19 -25.19 -1.93
N MET A 198 21.33 -25.22 -0.60
CA MET A 198 22.60 -24.86 0.03
C MET A 198 23.73 -25.81 -0.35
N ASP A 199 23.48 -27.11 -0.45
CA ASP A 199 24.43 -28.12 -0.93
C ASP A 199 24.87 -27.80 -2.36
N ALA A 200 23.96 -27.40 -3.24
CA ALA A 200 24.29 -27.00 -4.61
C ALA A 200 25.17 -25.73 -4.64
N LEU A 201 24.85 -24.71 -3.83
CA LEU A 201 25.64 -23.49 -3.74
C LEU A 201 27.06 -23.74 -3.21
N GLU A 202 27.19 -24.61 -2.20
CA GLU A 202 28.47 -25.03 -1.64
C GLU A 202 29.26 -25.91 -2.61
N THR A 203 28.57 -26.77 -3.36
CA THR A 203 29.18 -27.60 -4.41
C THR A 203 29.77 -26.74 -5.53
N ALA A 204 29.04 -25.70 -5.96
CA ALA A 204 29.54 -24.75 -6.95
C ALA A 204 30.79 -24.02 -6.46
N LEU A 205 30.84 -23.65 -5.18
CA LEU A 205 32.00 -22.98 -4.57
C LEU A 205 33.23 -23.90 -4.49
N ASN A 206 33.03 -25.18 -4.21
CA ASN A 206 34.12 -26.16 -4.11
C ASN A 206 34.76 -26.50 -5.46
N GLN A 207 34.13 -26.12 -6.57
CA GLN A 207 34.67 -26.34 -7.90
C GLN A 207 35.53 -25.14 -8.35
N PRO A 208 36.63 -25.36 -9.11
CA PRO A 208 37.46 -24.27 -9.61
C PRO A 208 36.65 -23.26 -10.43
N GLY A 209 36.82 -21.98 -10.12
CA GLY A 209 36.16 -20.88 -10.82
C GLY A 209 34.67 -20.70 -10.50
N GLY A 210 34.21 -21.16 -9.33
CA GLY A 210 32.86 -20.86 -8.85
C GLY A 210 32.62 -19.36 -8.69
N TYR A 211 31.44 -18.88 -9.14
CA TYR A 211 30.97 -17.50 -9.02
C TYR A 211 31.91 -16.45 -9.64
N PRO A 212 32.22 -16.52 -10.96
CA PRO A 212 33.15 -15.58 -11.61
C PRO A 212 32.68 -14.11 -11.56
N GLY A 213 31.36 -13.87 -11.41
CA GLY A 213 30.79 -12.54 -11.22
C GLY A 213 30.61 -12.12 -9.76
N GLY A 214 30.99 -12.99 -8.80
CA GLY A 214 30.83 -12.79 -7.36
C GLY A 214 29.58 -13.44 -6.76
N LEU A 215 29.53 -13.50 -5.43
CA LEU A 215 28.42 -14.06 -4.64
C LEU A 215 27.89 -13.01 -3.65
N PHE A 216 26.71 -12.46 -3.93
CA PHE A 216 26.10 -11.40 -3.12
C PHE A 216 24.83 -11.89 -2.45
N TRP A 217 24.75 -11.73 -1.13
CA TRP A 217 23.58 -12.16 -0.36
C TRP A 217 22.82 -10.95 0.17
N LEU A 218 21.64 -10.69 -0.37
CA LEU A 218 20.77 -9.61 0.06
C LEU A 218 20.00 -10.05 1.31
N HIS A 219 20.28 -9.38 2.42
CA HIS A 219 19.74 -9.74 3.73
C HIS A 219 18.98 -8.58 4.35
N ARG A 220 17.78 -8.86 4.83
CA ARG A 220 16.89 -7.89 5.46
C ARG A 220 16.98 -7.97 6.98
N GLY A 221 16.94 -6.81 7.63
CA GLY A 221 16.94 -6.67 9.07
C GLY A 221 18.34 -6.64 9.67
N SER A 222 18.40 -6.33 10.96
CA SER A 222 19.64 -6.22 11.75
C SER A 222 20.19 -7.57 12.21
N ASP A 223 19.33 -8.59 12.32
CA ASP A 223 19.74 -9.93 12.73
C ASP A 223 20.76 -10.54 11.76
N PRO A 224 21.68 -11.40 12.23
CA PRO A 224 22.59 -12.11 11.33
C PRO A 224 21.82 -13.15 10.49
N PRO A 225 22.26 -13.42 9.25
CA PRO A 225 21.75 -14.55 8.47
C PRO A 225 22.09 -15.89 9.15
N LEU A 226 21.49 -16.98 8.68
CA LEU A 226 21.79 -18.31 9.23
C LEU A 226 23.29 -18.61 9.18
N GLY A 227 23.80 -19.28 10.21
CA GLY A 227 25.24 -19.57 10.31
C GLY A 227 25.80 -20.35 9.11
N ARG A 228 24.95 -21.13 8.41
CA ARG A 228 25.33 -21.82 7.17
C ARG A 228 25.64 -20.84 6.04
N VAL A 229 24.86 -19.77 5.91
CA VAL A 229 25.08 -18.68 4.94
C VAL A 229 26.35 -17.90 5.27
N ILE A 230 26.58 -17.60 6.56
CA ILE A 230 27.81 -16.91 7.01
C ILE A 230 29.05 -17.74 6.61
N ARG A 231 29.03 -19.04 6.89
CA ARG A 231 30.13 -19.94 6.50
C ARG A 231 30.32 -20.03 4.99
N LEU A 232 29.23 -20.02 4.20
CA LEU A 232 29.32 -19.99 2.74
C LEU A 232 30.03 -18.73 2.24
N LEU A 233 29.64 -17.55 2.75
CA LEU A 233 30.28 -16.28 2.37
C LEU A 233 31.74 -16.21 2.82
N GLN A 234 32.06 -16.72 4.02
CA GLN A 234 33.44 -16.79 4.48
C GLN A 234 34.29 -17.67 3.56
N ARG A 235 33.80 -18.88 3.24
CA ARG A 235 34.49 -19.80 2.31
C ARG A 235 34.64 -19.18 0.91
N ALA A 236 33.67 -18.40 0.46
CA ALA A 236 33.76 -17.69 -0.82
C ALA A 236 34.88 -16.65 -0.79
N SER A 237 34.94 -15.84 0.27
CA SER A 237 36.03 -14.88 0.48
C SER A 237 37.40 -15.57 0.54
N ASP A 238 37.51 -16.67 1.28
CA ASP A 238 38.77 -17.43 1.41
C ASP A 238 39.22 -18.05 0.08
N ALA A 239 38.26 -18.41 -0.79
CA ALA A 239 38.51 -18.89 -2.14
C ALA A 239 38.82 -17.77 -3.15
N GLY A 240 38.88 -16.50 -2.71
CA GLY A 240 39.13 -15.34 -3.56
C GLY A 240 37.93 -14.92 -4.42
N VAL A 241 36.74 -15.46 -4.14
CA VAL A 241 35.50 -15.02 -4.80
C VAL A 241 35.08 -13.69 -4.20
N GLU A 242 34.79 -12.70 -5.05
CA GLU A 242 34.21 -11.45 -4.57
C GLU A 242 32.82 -11.71 -4.00
N CYS A 243 32.66 -11.52 -2.70
CA CYS A 243 31.40 -11.79 -2.03
C CYS A 243 31.07 -10.74 -0.97
N GLY A 244 29.80 -10.70 -0.58
CA GLY A 244 29.41 -9.92 0.59
C GLY A 244 27.96 -10.07 0.98
N LEU A 245 27.70 -9.76 2.24
CA LEU A 245 26.36 -9.61 2.80
C LEU A 245 25.90 -8.17 2.54
N VAL A 246 24.85 -8.01 1.74
CA VAL A 246 24.29 -6.70 1.37
C VAL A 246 23.05 -6.46 2.20
N ARG A 247 23.09 -5.47 3.11
CA ARG A 247 21.94 -5.11 3.93
C ARG A 247 20.93 -4.34 3.09
N ILE A 248 19.67 -4.77 3.14
CA ILE A 248 18.56 -4.12 2.44
C ILE A 248 17.36 -3.92 3.36
N GLU A 249 16.64 -2.82 3.15
CA GLU A 249 15.34 -2.57 3.79
C GLU A 249 14.25 -3.45 3.18
N SER A 250 14.19 -3.49 1.85
CA SER A 250 13.27 -4.32 1.08
C SER A 250 13.83 -4.70 -0.29
N PHE A 251 13.30 -5.78 -0.87
CA PHE A 251 13.66 -6.20 -2.22
C PHE A 251 13.25 -5.16 -3.28
N ASP A 252 12.12 -4.49 -3.06
CA ASP A 252 11.61 -3.48 -3.98
C ASP A 252 12.48 -2.22 -4.00
N GLU A 253 12.99 -1.80 -2.84
CA GLU A 253 13.90 -0.65 -2.74
C GLU A 253 15.21 -0.92 -3.47
N ILE A 254 15.84 -2.09 -3.25
CA ILE A 254 17.09 -2.39 -3.93
C ILE A 254 16.91 -2.54 -5.44
N LEU A 255 15.79 -3.11 -5.90
CA LEU A 255 15.47 -3.15 -7.33
C LEU A 255 15.29 -1.75 -7.91
N ARG A 256 14.62 -0.85 -7.16
CA ARG A 256 14.47 0.55 -7.58
C ARG A 256 15.81 1.26 -7.72
N ASP A 257 16.73 1.02 -6.80
CA ASP A 257 18.08 1.59 -6.87
C ASP A 257 18.90 1.02 -8.01
N LEU A 258 18.77 -0.27 -8.32
CA LEU A 258 19.35 -0.88 -9.52
C LEU A 258 18.81 -0.24 -10.80
N VAL A 259 17.50 -0.06 -10.90
CA VAL A 259 16.86 0.58 -12.08
C VAL A 259 17.40 2.00 -12.29
N ARG A 260 17.68 2.76 -11.22
CA ARG A 260 18.25 4.12 -11.33
C ARG A 260 19.64 4.14 -12.00
N LEU A 261 20.45 3.09 -11.82
CA LEU A 261 21.80 2.98 -12.40
C LEU A 261 21.85 2.17 -13.70
N LEU A 262 20.71 1.71 -14.22
CA LEU A 262 20.61 0.98 -15.48
C LEU A 262 19.84 1.83 -16.52
N PRO A 263 20.48 2.86 -17.12
CA PRO A 263 19.81 3.84 -17.97
C PRO A 263 19.19 3.26 -19.26
N ALA A 264 19.59 2.04 -19.66
CA ALA A 264 19.03 1.35 -20.82
C ALA A 264 17.73 0.58 -20.52
N LEU A 265 17.26 0.56 -19.27
CA LEU A 265 16.10 -0.22 -18.87
C LEU A 265 14.80 0.58 -19.08
N ASP A 266 13.97 0.14 -20.02
CA ASP A 266 12.66 0.75 -20.27
C ASP A 266 11.69 0.44 -19.11
N THR A 267 11.39 1.46 -18.32
CA THR A 267 10.48 1.37 -17.16
C THR A 267 9.01 1.63 -17.53
N SER A 268 8.71 1.97 -18.79
CA SER A 268 7.34 2.27 -19.22
C SER A 268 6.38 1.09 -19.01
N ALA A 269 6.88 -0.14 -19.20
CA ALA A 269 6.14 -1.38 -18.96
C ALA A 269 5.79 -1.61 -17.47
N LEU A 270 6.61 -1.10 -16.54
CA LEU A 270 6.33 -1.18 -15.10
C LEU A 270 5.17 -0.28 -14.68
N ASN A 271 4.95 0.84 -15.38
CA ASN A 271 3.83 1.76 -15.08
C ASN A 271 2.47 1.09 -15.30
N ALA A 272 2.36 0.20 -16.30
CA ALA A 272 1.15 -0.58 -16.57
C ALA A 272 0.91 -1.69 -15.52
N LEU A 273 1.98 -2.29 -14.97
CA LEU A 273 1.91 -3.27 -13.88
C LEU A 273 1.55 -2.62 -12.53
N ALA A 274 2.13 -1.45 -12.24
CA ALA A 274 1.91 -0.70 -11.01
C ALA A 274 0.44 -0.21 -10.88
N THR A 275 -0.19 0.14 -11.99
CA THR A 275 -1.61 0.54 -12.03
C THR A 275 -2.58 -0.61 -11.75
N GLY A 276 -2.17 -1.86 -12.01
CA GLY A 276 -3.02 -3.05 -11.78
C GLY A 276 -2.92 -3.67 -10.39
N ARG A 277 -1.82 -3.44 -9.64
CA ARG A 277 -1.50 -4.18 -8.40
C ARG A 277 -1.18 -3.32 -7.17
N SER A 278 -1.41 -2.01 -7.20
CA SER A 278 -1.16 -1.15 -6.02
C SER A 278 -2.08 -1.50 -4.84
N ARG A 279 -1.65 -2.47 -4.02
CA ARG A 279 -2.06 -2.59 -2.62
C ARG A 279 -1.06 -1.76 -1.83
N VAL A 280 -1.34 -0.47 -1.71
CA VAL A 280 -0.77 0.33 -0.62
C VAL A 280 -1.33 -0.27 0.67
N SER A 281 -0.56 -1.13 1.34
CA SER A 281 -0.83 -1.43 2.74
C SER A 281 -0.59 -0.15 3.55
N GLY A 282 -1.45 0.12 4.53
CA GLY A 282 -1.23 1.23 5.45
C GLY A 282 0.15 1.11 6.09
N ALA A 283 0.83 2.24 6.30
CA ALA A 283 2.04 2.25 7.10
C ALA A 283 1.73 1.64 8.47
N PRO A 284 2.59 0.76 9.01
CA PRO A 284 2.36 0.16 10.33
C PRO A 284 2.22 1.27 11.38
N GLU A 285 1.39 1.03 12.40
CA GLU A 285 1.29 1.95 13.52
C GLU A 285 2.68 2.21 14.12
N PRO A 286 3.07 3.47 14.41
CA PRO A 286 4.31 3.74 15.11
C PRO A 286 4.33 3.03 16.47
N SER A 287 5.31 2.14 16.70
CA SER A 287 5.52 1.42 17.97
C SER A 287 6.71 2.00 18.76
N GLY A 288 6.54 2.28 20.07
CA GLY A 288 7.60 2.81 20.95
C GLY A 288 7.11 3.24 22.36
N GLN A 289 8.04 3.55 23.27
CA GLN A 289 7.73 4.08 24.62
C GLN A 289 7.25 5.56 24.59
N ARG A 290 6.50 5.98 25.62
CA ARG A 290 5.96 7.35 25.77
C ARG A 290 7.03 8.35 26.28
N GLY A 291 7.99 8.78 25.46
CA GLY A 291 8.95 9.84 25.82
C GLY A 291 9.56 10.55 24.60
N TRP A 292 9.85 11.86 24.67
CA TRP A 292 10.21 12.78 23.56
C TRP A 292 11.31 12.33 22.58
N PRO A 293 11.28 12.74 21.27
CA PRO A 293 10.35 13.70 20.61
C PRO A 293 9.07 13.15 19.93
N LEU A 294 7.90 13.70 20.28
CA LEU A 294 6.60 13.29 19.74
C LEU A 294 6.33 13.85 18.32
N ILE A 295 5.96 12.98 17.37
CA ILE A 295 5.32 13.43 16.12
C ILE A 295 3.81 13.51 16.35
N ARG A 296 3.28 14.72 16.25
CA ARG A 296 1.84 14.97 16.30
C ARG A 296 1.28 15.01 14.89
N LEU A 297 0.30 14.14 14.62
CA LEU A 297 -0.47 14.20 13.38
C LEU A 297 -1.65 15.16 13.55
N ASN A 298 -2.18 15.64 12.43
CA ASN A 298 -3.24 16.65 12.35
C ASN A 298 -4.55 16.10 11.77
N GLY A 299 -4.70 14.77 11.66
CA GLY A 299 -5.90 14.12 11.13
C GLY A 299 -6.90 13.72 12.21
N LEU A 300 -8.18 14.02 12.01
CA LEU A 300 -9.28 13.53 12.86
C LEU A 300 -10.02 12.39 12.16
N ALA A 301 -10.31 11.30 12.87
CA ALA A 301 -11.09 10.20 12.29
C ALA A 301 -12.51 10.67 11.95
N VAL A 302 -13.02 10.29 10.79
CA VAL A 302 -14.37 10.63 10.31
C VAL A 302 -15.13 9.36 9.95
N THR A 303 -16.36 9.22 10.43
CA THR A 303 -17.23 8.10 10.05
C THR A 303 -17.79 8.29 8.64
N ILE A 304 -17.92 7.19 7.90
CA ILE A 304 -18.58 7.19 6.59
C ILE A 304 -20.11 7.09 6.80
N PRO A 305 -20.93 7.97 6.22
CA PRO A 305 -22.38 7.81 6.21
C PRO A 305 -22.79 6.47 5.59
N ALA A 306 -23.81 5.81 6.12
CA ALA A 306 -24.18 4.45 5.69
C ALA A 306 -24.61 4.39 4.21
N ASN A 307 -25.47 5.33 3.81
CA ASN A 307 -26.08 5.37 2.48
C ASN A 307 -26.15 6.80 1.94
N CYS A 308 -26.31 6.92 0.63
CA CYS A 308 -26.71 8.13 -0.06
C CYS A 308 -27.85 7.82 -1.04
N ARG A 309 -28.53 8.86 -1.53
CA ARG A 309 -29.54 8.71 -2.57
C ARG A 309 -28.85 8.43 -3.92
N LYS A 310 -29.36 7.45 -4.67
CA LYS A 310 -28.92 7.14 -6.03
C LYS A 310 -30.07 7.32 -7.01
N LEU A 311 -29.85 8.11 -8.04
CA LEU A 311 -30.83 8.37 -9.10
C LEU A 311 -30.19 8.16 -10.46
N VAL A 312 -30.91 7.50 -11.37
CA VAL A 312 -30.48 7.31 -12.76
C VAL A 312 -31.33 8.19 -13.66
N CYS A 313 -30.69 9.11 -14.37
CA CYS A 313 -31.30 10.01 -15.34
C CYS A 313 -30.29 10.33 -16.46
N THR A 314 -30.73 11.07 -17.47
CA THR A 314 -29.92 11.36 -18.67
C THR A 314 -28.85 12.44 -18.46
N ILE A 315 -28.76 13.06 -17.28
CA ILE A 315 -27.78 14.12 -17.02
C ILE A 315 -26.34 13.59 -17.05
N GLU A 316 -25.48 14.30 -17.77
CA GLU A 316 -24.08 13.93 -17.95
C GLU A 316 -23.12 14.91 -17.27
N GLY A 317 -22.14 14.36 -16.56
CA GLY A 317 -21.10 15.15 -15.90
C GLY A 317 -21.50 15.74 -14.54
N VAL A 318 -20.48 15.93 -13.69
CA VAL A 318 -20.64 16.49 -12.33
C VAL A 318 -21.04 17.96 -12.37
N ALA A 319 -20.49 18.73 -13.32
CA ALA A 319 -20.77 20.15 -13.46
C ALA A 319 -22.25 20.40 -13.78
N ALA A 320 -22.82 19.67 -14.76
CA ALA A 320 -24.23 19.81 -15.13
C ALA A 320 -25.16 19.46 -13.96
N ALA A 321 -24.87 18.37 -13.24
CA ALA A 321 -25.66 17.99 -12.06
C ALA A 321 -25.63 19.07 -10.96
N ARG A 322 -24.48 19.72 -10.74
CA ARG A 322 -24.37 20.83 -9.78
C ARG A 322 -25.07 22.09 -10.27
N SER A 323 -24.97 22.41 -11.55
CA SER A 323 -25.69 23.54 -12.15
C SER A 323 -27.20 23.38 -12.04
N ALA A 324 -27.74 22.19 -12.33
CA ALA A 324 -29.17 21.91 -12.20
C ALA A 324 -29.68 22.13 -10.77
N VAL A 325 -28.91 21.71 -9.76
CA VAL A 325 -29.23 21.97 -8.34
C VAL A 325 -29.21 23.47 -8.02
N ALA A 326 -28.19 24.19 -8.50
CA ALA A 326 -28.05 25.62 -8.25
C ALA A 326 -29.15 26.44 -8.94
N GLU A 327 -29.48 26.15 -10.20
CA GLU A 327 -30.56 26.80 -10.96
C GLU A 327 -31.93 26.56 -10.33
N ALA A 328 -32.15 25.35 -9.80
CA ALA A 328 -33.38 25.01 -9.10
C ALA A 328 -33.44 25.55 -7.66
N ASN A 329 -32.38 26.25 -7.19
CA ASN A 329 -32.17 26.69 -5.81
C ASN A 329 -32.48 25.58 -4.78
N ALA A 330 -32.07 24.36 -5.12
CA ALA A 330 -32.41 23.15 -4.37
C ALA A 330 -31.38 22.88 -3.28
N ARG A 331 -31.83 22.43 -2.11
CA ARG A 331 -30.94 22.12 -0.99
C ARG A 331 -30.41 20.68 -1.08
N LEU A 332 -29.66 20.41 -2.15
CA LEU A 332 -29.08 19.10 -2.46
C LEU A 332 -27.54 19.17 -2.52
N ILE A 333 -26.87 18.10 -2.10
CA ILE A 333 -25.43 17.91 -2.29
C ILE A 333 -25.24 16.71 -3.19
N VAL A 334 -24.74 16.92 -4.42
CA VAL A 334 -24.73 15.90 -5.47
C VAL A 334 -23.38 15.74 -6.17
N THR A 335 -23.19 14.54 -6.71
CA THR A 335 -22.10 14.17 -7.62
C THR A 335 -22.63 13.25 -8.72
N ARG A 336 -21.93 13.17 -9.85
CA ARG A 336 -22.23 12.24 -10.94
C ARG A 336 -21.15 11.17 -11.01
N THR A 337 -21.56 9.91 -10.95
CA THR A 337 -20.70 8.73 -11.19
C THR A 337 -21.19 7.98 -12.41
N GLN A 338 -20.56 6.91 -12.88
CA GLN A 338 -21.13 6.08 -13.95
C GLN A 338 -22.49 5.47 -13.57
N ALA A 339 -22.68 5.13 -12.29
CA ALA A 339 -23.89 4.45 -11.80
C ALA A 339 -25.12 5.34 -11.69
N GLY A 340 -24.96 6.67 -11.76
CA GLY A 340 -26.05 7.64 -11.60
C GLY A 340 -25.59 8.92 -10.92
N VAL A 341 -26.55 9.79 -10.61
CA VAL A 341 -26.40 10.90 -9.66
C VAL A 341 -26.46 10.33 -8.25
N LEU A 342 -25.45 10.62 -7.44
CA LEU A 342 -25.40 10.28 -6.02
C LEU A 342 -25.50 11.56 -5.19
N GLY A 343 -26.18 11.53 -4.06
CA GLY A 343 -26.22 12.70 -3.20
C GLY A 343 -27.01 12.58 -1.90
N PHE A 344 -27.11 13.72 -1.23
CA PHE A 344 -27.85 13.93 0.02
C PHE A 344 -28.87 15.05 -0.17
N GLY A 345 -30.02 14.91 0.47
CA GLY A 345 -31.16 15.81 0.32
C GLY A 345 -32.50 15.09 0.39
N SER A 346 -33.59 15.87 0.29
CA SER A 346 -34.93 15.32 0.34
C SER A 346 -35.35 14.68 -0.98
N ASP A 347 -36.16 13.62 -0.88
CA ASP A 347 -36.61 12.89 -2.07
C ASP A 347 -37.50 13.75 -2.99
N ALA A 348 -38.22 14.72 -2.41
CA ALA A 348 -39.01 15.69 -3.15
C ALA A 348 -38.11 16.62 -3.98
N GLU A 349 -37.03 17.12 -3.40
CA GLU A 349 -36.07 17.98 -4.09
C GLU A 349 -35.32 17.22 -5.19
N PHE A 350 -34.90 15.97 -4.94
CA PHE A 350 -34.29 15.14 -5.98
C PHE A 350 -35.22 14.95 -7.18
N ARG A 351 -36.50 14.63 -6.95
CA ARG A 351 -37.47 14.50 -8.04
C ARG A 351 -37.67 15.82 -8.75
N ARG A 352 -37.90 16.91 -8.01
CA ARG A 352 -38.10 18.26 -8.58
C ARG A 352 -36.95 18.70 -9.49
N VAL A 353 -35.71 18.46 -9.09
CA VAL A 353 -34.51 18.86 -9.87
C VAL A 353 -34.27 17.95 -11.05
N PHE A 354 -34.45 16.63 -10.89
CA PHE A 354 -33.99 15.66 -11.88
C PHE A 354 -35.10 15.06 -12.77
N ASP A 355 -36.39 15.31 -12.49
CA ASP A 355 -37.52 14.91 -13.35
C ASP A 355 -37.35 15.34 -14.82
N PRO A 356 -36.93 16.60 -15.11
CA PRO A 356 -36.72 17.05 -16.50
C PRO A 356 -35.69 16.21 -17.28
N PHE A 357 -34.82 15.48 -16.58
CA PHE A 357 -33.79 14.63 -17.16
C PHE A 357 -34.23 13.15 -17.24
N GLY A 358 -35.51 12.84 -16.99
CA GLY A 358 -36.08 11.51 -17.13
C GLY A 358 -35.52 10.50 -16.11
N ILE A 359 -36.08 10.50 -14.91
CA ILE A 359 -35.70 9.56 -13.85
C ILE A 359 -36.15 8.14 -14.22
N THR A 360 -35.20 7.21 -14.32
CA THR A 360 -35.45 5.80 -14.65
C THR A 360 -35.28 4.87 -13.47
N ALA A 361 -34.50 5.26 -12.46
CA ALA A 361 -34.35 4.53 -11.20
C ALA A 361 -34.11 5.49 -10.03
N PHE A 362 -34.60 5.12 -8.85
CA PHE A 362 -34.55 5.93 -7.63
C PHE A 362 -34.32 5.05 -6.40
N ASP A 363 -33.06 4.85 -6.04
CA ASP A 363 -32.62 3.85 -5.07
C ASP A 363 -31.70 4.44 -4.00
N LEU A 364 -31.19 3.59 -3.11
CA LEU A 364 -30.10 3.92 -2.20
C LEU A 364 -28.78 3.32 -2.70
N ALA A 365 -27.68 3.98 -2.40
CA ALA A 365 -26.33 3.46 -2.63
C ALA A 365 -25.48 3.53 -1.37
N THR A 366 -24.70 2.49 -1.13
CA THR A 366 -23.65 2.43 -0.12
C THR A 366 -22.32 2.89 -0.71
N PHE A 367 -21.42 3.41 0.12
CA PHE A 367 -20.08 3.81 -0.32
C PHE A 367 -19.12 2.62 -0.39
N GLU A 368 -18.48 2.42 -1.55
CA GLU A 368 -17.44 1.40 -1.71
C GLU A 368 -16.10 1.91 -1.19
N LYS A 369 -15.52 1.27 -0.16
CA LYS A 369 -14.22 1.67 0.41
C LYS A 369 -13.13 1.86 -0.65
N ARG A 370 -13.09 1.01 -1.69
CA ARG A 370 -12.11 1.10 -2.79
C ARG A 370 -12.16 2.45 -3.50
N ARG A 371 -13.34 3.03 -3.68
CA ARG A 371 -13.55 4.31 -4.38
C ARG A 371 -13.20 5.50 -3.51
N LEU A 372 -13.18 5.34 -2.18
CA LEU A 372 -12.77 6.38 -1.25
C LEU A 372 -11.24 6.53 -1.15
N ARG A 373 -10.46 5.56 -1.67
CA ARG A 373 -8.98 5.57 -1.63
C ARG A 373 -8.32 6.64 -2.49
N TYR A 374 -9.03 7.19 -3.47
CA TYR A 374 -8.54 8.22 -4.40
C TYR A 374 -9.55 9.35 -4.52
N GLU A 375 -9.24 10.43 -5.25
CA GLU A 375 -10.12 11.60 -5.41
C GLU A 375 -11.29 11.28 -6.37
N SER A 376 -12.16 10.36 -5.95
CA SER A 376 -13.37 9.97 -6.66
C SER A 376 -14.51 10.97 -6.45
N GLY A 377 -15.53 10.88 -7.31
CA GLY A 377 -16.76 11.63 -7.14
C GLY A 377 -17.46 11.35 -5.80
N GLU A 378 -17.36 10.13 -5.27
CA GLU A 378 -17.90 9.73 -3.96
C GLU A 378 -17.14 10.37 -2.80
N ARG A 379 -15.80 10.39 -2.84
CA ARG A 379 -14.99 11.10 -1.83
C ARG A 379 -15.25 12.61 -1.88
N GLY A 380 -15.39 13.17 -3.09
CA GLY A 380 -15.77 14.56 -3.28
C GLY A 380 -17.15 14.89 -2.70
N LEU A 381 -18.14 14.01 -2.91
CA LEU A 381 -19.48 14.14 -2.32
C LEU A 381 -19.42 14.15 -0.79
N LEU A 382 -18.69 13.21 -0.19
CA LEU A 382 -18.52 13.13 1.27
C LEU A 382 -17.79 14.34 1.83
N ARG A 383 -16.76 14.84 1.15
CA ARG A 383 -16.06 16.08 1.53
C ARG A 383 -17.03 17.26 1.52
N ASP A 384 -17.79 17.41 0.45
CA ASP A 384 -18.67 18.57 0.28
C ASP A 384 -19.77 18.56 1.35
N ALA A 385 -20.33 17.39 1.66
CA ALA A 385 -21.32 17.17 2.72
C ALA A 385 -20.75 17.35 4.13
N LEU A 386 -19.53 16.87 4.40
CA LEU A 386 -18.88 17.04 5.70
C LEU A 386 -18.62 18.53 5.99
N VAL A 387 -18.13 19.27 5.00
CA VAL A 387 -17.89 20.71 5.16
C VAL A 387 -19.20 21.46 5.41
N GLU A 388 -20.28 21.09 4.72
CA GLU A 388 -21.60 21.66 4.99
C GLU A 388 -22.07 21.38 6.43
N ALA A 389 -21.88 20.14 6.91
CA ALA A 389 -22.21 19.76 8.28
C ALA A 389 -21.38 20.53 9.32
N LEU A 390 -20.10 20.77 9.04
CA LEU A 390 -19.23 21.58 9.89
C LEU A 390 -19.67 23.05 9.91
N CYS A 391 -20.01 23.62 8.77
CA CYS A 391 -20.53 24.98 8.68
C CYS A 391 -21.82 25.16 9.49
N ALA A 392 -22.76 24.25 9.32
CA ALA A 392 -24.04 24.27 10.03
C ALA A 392 -23.86 24.15 11.56
N ALA A 393 -22.94 23.30 12.03
CA ALA A 393 -22.82 22.99 13.45
C ALA A 393 -21.80 23.84 14.22
N LYS A 394 -20.78 24.41 13.56
CA LYS A 394 -19.57 24.93 14.25
C LYS A 394 -19.36 26.44 14.17
N ASN A 395 -20.35 27.18 13.65
CA ASN A 395 -20.28 28.64 13.44
C ASN A 395 -19.09 29.05 12.54
N VAL A 396 -18.77 28.22 11.54
CA VAL A 396 -17.72 28.46 10.54
C VAL A 396 -18.33 28.62 9.16
N ARG A 397 -17.69 29.42 8.31
CA ARG A 397 -18.02 29.51 6.88
C ARG A 397 -16.89 28.91 6.06
N ALA A 398 -17.24 28.31 4.93
CA ALA A 398 -16.29 27.66 4.04
C ALA A 398 -15.98 28.52 2.80
N ILE A 399 -14.70 28.60 2.44
CA ILE A 399 -14.24 29.08 1.13
C ILE A 399 -13.80 27.84 0.35
N ARG A 400 -14.61 27.47 -0.65
CA ARG A 400 -14.43 26.23 -1.41
C ARG A 400 -13.19 26.31 -2.30
N ARG A 401 -12.38 25.25 -2.31
CA ARG A 401 -11.29 25.07 -3.30
C ARG A 401 -11.36 23.66 -3.88
N ARG A 402 -10.53 23.40 -4.90
CA ARG A 402 -10.54 22.12 -5.62
C ARG A 402 -10.25 20.91 -4.72
N SER A 403 -9.24 21.02 -3.87
CA SER A 403 -8.70 19.88 -3.10
C SER A 403 -8.65 20.07 -1.57
N ALA A 404 -8.82 21.29 -1.07
CA ALA A 404 -8.83 21.59 0.37
C ALA A 404 -9.68 22.84 0.64
N ASP A 405 -10.74 22.70 1.41
CA ASP A 405 -11.62 23.83 1.74
C ASP A 405 -11.01 24.64 2.90
N LEU A 406 -11.27 25.94 2.92
CA LEU A 406 -10.80 26.81 4.01
C LEU A 406 -11.98 27.16 4.90
N LEU A 407 -11.85 26.89 6.20
CA LEU A 407 -12.85 27.25 7.19
C LEU A 407 -12.37 28.47 7.97
N VAL A 408 -13.26 29.44 8.13
CA VAL A 408 -13.02 30.65 8.93
C VAL A 408 -14.23 30.93 9.82
N PRO A 409 -14.06 31.62 10.97
CA PRO A 409 -15.16 32.06 11.80
C PRO A 409 -16.21 32.86 11.00
N VAL A 410 -17.50 32.60 11.24
CA VAL A 410 -18.58 33.45 10.70
C VAL A 410 -18.53 34.82 11.36
N ASP A 411 -18.51 34.84 12.68
CA ASP A 411 -18.29 36.04 13.50
C ASP A 411 -17.01 35.89 14.34
N PRO A 412 -15.88 36.48 13.93
CA PRO A 412 -14.63 36.43 14.67
C PRO A 412 -14.66 37.09 16.05
N ALA A 413 -15.69 37.86 16.39
CA ALA A 413 -15.85 38.54 17.68
C ALA A 413 -16.61 37.70 18.73
N ASP A 414 -17.34 36.66 18.31
CA ASP A 414 -18.07 35.76 19.20
C ASP A 414 -17.12 35.14 20.26
N SER A 415 -17.61 35.02 21.50
CA SER A 415 -16.97 34.33 22.62
C SER A 415 -16.52 32.89 22.29
N ALA A 416 -17.20 32.23 21.34
CA ALA A 416 -16.80 30.91 20.85
C ALA A 416 -15.36 30.86 20.30
N TRP A 417 -14.77 32.01 19.95
CA TRP A 417 -13.42 32.14 19.42
C TRP A 417 -12.42 32.71 20.42
N ASP A 418 -12.78 32.88 21.70
CA ASP A 418 -11.86 33.35 22.75
C ASP A 418 -10.60 32.49 22.86
N GLY A 419 -10.75 31.17 22.74
CA GLY A 419 -9.62 30.24 22.74
C GLY A 419 -8.65 30.46 21.56
N LEU A 420 -9.18 30.82 20.38
CA LEU A 420 -8.36 31.15 19.22
C LEU A 420 -7.67 32.51 19.41
N ARG A 421 -8.41 33.52 19.90
CA ARG A 421 -7.87 34.85 20.24
C ARG A 421 -6.77 34.78 21.29
N ALA A 422 -6.90 33.91 22.30
CA ALA A 422 -5.88 33.72 23.32
C ALA A 422 -4.54 33.22 22.74
N ILE A 423 -4.58 32.46 21.63
CA ILE A 423 -3.39 31.93 20.97
C ILE A 423 -2.82 32.93 19.95
N THR A 424 -3.68 33.56 19.14
CA THR A 424 -3.24 34.39 17.99
C THR A 424 -3.27 35.89 18.26
N HIS A 425 -3.79 36.32 19.42
CA HIS A 425 -4.11 37.69 19.83
C HIS A 425 -5.18 38.40 18.98
N GLN A 426 -5.19 38.17 17.67
CA GLN A 426 -6.18 38.67 16.72
C GLN A 426 -6.65 37.54 15.82
N THR A 427 -7.95 37.51 15.52
CA THR A 427 -8.60 36.50 14.68
C THR A 427 -8.94 36.99 13.28
N THR A 428 -8.92 38.31 13.06
CA THR A 428 -9.25 38.92 11.77
C THR A 428 -8.61 40.30 11.65
N GLY A 429 -8.44 40.78 10.41
CA GLY A 429 -8.01 42.15 10.15
C GLY A 429 -7.90 42.44 8.65
N THR A 430 -7.27 43.57 8.31
CA THR A 430 -6.90 43.93 6.93
C THR A 430 -5.38 43.93 6.78
N VAL A 431 -4.91 43.72 5.56
CA VAL A 431 -3.48 43.82 5.23
C VAL A 431 -3.09 45.31 5.18
N PRO A 432 -2.00 45.74 5.84
CA PRO A 432 -1.56 47.14 5.80
C PRO A 432 -1.43 47.66 4.37
N LYS A 433 -1.92 48.88 4.11
CA LYS A 433 -1.95 49.55 2.78
C LYS A 433 -2.86 48.88 1.73
N HIS A 434 -3.55 47.79 2.09
CA HIS A 434 -4.47 47.07 1.21
C HIS A 434 -5.80 46.77 1.95
N PRO A 435 -6.68 47.79 2.13
CA PRO A 435 -7.91 47.64 2.90
C PRO A 435 -8.88 46.61 2.31
N ASP A 436 -8.80 46.34 1.00
CA ASP A 436 -9.60 45.35 0.30
C ASP A 436 -9.17 43.90 0.61
N LEU A 437 -7.96 43.70 1.15
CA LEU A 437 -7.45 42.40 1.55
C LEU A 437 -7.76 42.14 3.02
N LYS A 438 -8.85 41.41 3.27
CA LYS A 438 -9.21 40.93 4.60
C LYS A 438 -8.53 39.60 4.87
N TRP A 439 -8.08 39.39 6.10
CA TRP A 439 -7.49 38.14 6.55
C TRP A 439 -8.19 37.63 7.81
N HIS A 440 -8.21 36.31 7.96
CA HIS A 440 -8.80 35.59 9.08
C HIS A 440 -7.87 34.50 9.58
N GLU A 441 -7.85 34.24 10.88
CA GLU A 441 -7.32 33.00 11.43
C GLU A 441 -8.29 31.87 11.10
N GLY A 442 -7.86 30.96 10.24
CA GLY A 442 -8.68 29.86 9.75
C GLY A 442 -7.94 28.53 9.79
N VAL A 443 -8.57 27.54 9.17
CA VAL A 443 -8.01 26.20 9.02
C VAL A 443 -8.32 25.68 7.63
N GLY A 444 -7.31 25.19 6.92
CA GLY A 444 -7.50 24.36 5.75
C GLY A 444 -7.95 22.97 6.18
N VAL A 445 -9.01 22.46 5.58
CA VAL A 445 -9.53 21.12 5.83
C VAL A 445 -9.47 20.28 4.56
N ARG A 446 -8.97 19.04 4.70
CA ARG A 446 -8.95 18.06 3.61
C ARG A 446 -9.46 16.72 4.10
N LEU A 447 -10.36 16.11 3.35
CA LEU A 447 -10.82 14.76 3.60
C LEU A 447 -9.92 13.77 2.85
N ASP A 448 -9.20 12.93 3.58
CA ASP A 448 -8.25 11.97 3.03
C ASP A 448 -8.55 10.53 3.46
N TRP A 449 -7.94 9.57 2.77
CA TRP A 449 -8.05 8.14 3.09
C TRP A 449 -6.73 7.61 3.60
N ALA A 450 -6.74 7.03 4.80
CA ALA A 450 -5.60 6.36 5.41
C ALA A 450 -6.08 5.30 6.40
N ASP A 451 -5.31 4.23 6.58
CA ASP A 451 -5.63 3.14 7.51
C ASP A 451 -7.07 2.61 7.39
N ASP A 452 -7.50 2.36 6.15
CA ASP A 452 -8.84 1.91 5.79
C ASP A 452 -10.02 2.75 6.33
N GLY A 453 -9.77 4.03 6.64
CA GLY A 453 -10.73 5.01 7.12
C GLY A 453 -10.59 6.39 6.49
N LEU A 454 -11.59 7.25 6.75
CA LEU A 454 -11.57 8.65 6.37
C LEU A 454 -10.99 9.52 7.49
N TRP A 455 -10.16 10.48 7.10
CA TRP A 455 -9.50 11.40 8.01
C TRP A 455 -9.70 12.85 7.55
N LEU A 456 -10.08 13.73 8.47
CA LEU A 456 -10.11 15.16 8.28
C LEU A 456 -8.77 15.77 8.69
N LEU A 457 -7.93 16.11 7.73
CA LEU A 457 -6.64 16.76 7.95
C LEU A 457 -6.84 18.25 8.20
N LEU A 458 -6.16 18.78 9.22
CA LEU A 458 -6.24 20.17 9.65
C LEU A 458 -4.95 20.94 9.36
N ASP A 459 -5.02 22.06 8.64
CA ASP A 459 -3.91 22.95 8.33
C ASP A 459 -4.21 24.38 8.85
N PRO A 460 -3.93 24.69 10.14
CA PRO A 460 -4.16 26.04 10.68
C PRO A 460 -3.36 27.09 9.92
N LYS A 461 -4.03 28.09 9.35
CA LYS A 461 -3.40 29.08 8.47
C LYS A 461 -4.14 30.40 8.42
N ILE A 462 -3.47 31.42 7.91
CA ILE A 462 -4.10 32.69 7.57
C ILE A 462 -4.88 32.53 6.26
N VAL A 463 -6.17 32.83 6.29
CA VAL A 463 -7.07 32.78 5.14
C VAL A 463 -7.36 34.20 4.69
N PHE A 464 -7.25 34.46 3.39
CA PHE A 464 -7.43 35.79 2.81
C PHE A 464 -8.66 35.85 1.90
N GLU A 465 -9.29 37.03 1.88
CA GLU A 465 -10.35 37.40 0.96
C GLU A 465 -9.91 38.58 0.08
N GLY A 466 -10.46 38.67 -1.13
CA GLY A 466 -10.08 39.73 -2.08
C GLY A 466 -8.74 39.51 -2.78
N VAL A 467 -8.18 38.29 -2.73
CA VAL A 467 -6.88 37.99 -3.35
C VAL A 467 -6.97 38.04 -4.87
N THR A 468 -6.14 38.86 -5.49
CA THR A 468 -5.91 38.94 -6.95
C THR A 468 -4.50 38.45 -7.28
N ASP A 469 -4.21 38.21 -8.57
CA ASP A 469 -2.86 37.82 -9.01
C ASP A 469 -1.80 38.85 -8.63
N ALA A 470 -2.15 40.15 -8.67
CA ALA A 470 -1.26 41.24 -8.28
C ALA A 470 -0.95 41.27 -6.77
N THR A 471 -1.86 40.77 -5.92
CA THR A 471 -1.72 40.83 -4.46
C THR A 471 -1.23 39.52 -3.83
N LYS A 472 -1.05 38.46 -4.62
CA LYS A 472 -0.62 37.13 -4.12
C LYS A 472 0.68 37.19 -3.32
N ALA A 473 1.72 37.84 -3.84
CA ALA A 473 3.01 37.95 -3.17
C ALA A 473 2.88 38.65 -1.80
N ILE A 474 2.13 39.75 -1.76
CA ILE A 474 1.86 40.53 -0.53
C ILE A 474 1.14 39.66 0.51
N THR A 475 0.13 38.89 0.12
CA THR A 475 -0.58 38.00 1.05
C THR A 475 0.31 36.88 1.59
N ALA A 476 1.21 36.34 0.77
CA ALA A 476 2.14 35.29 1.19
C ALA A 476 3.18 35.83 2.19
N ASP A 477 3.73 37.02 1.95
CA ASP A 477 4.65 37.68 2.87
C ASP A 477 3.97 38.04 4.19
N PHE A 478 2.77 38.62 4.14
CA PHE A 478 2.00 38.93 5.35
C PHE A 478 1.67 37.68 6.17
N ALA A 479 1.26 36.59 5.52
CA ALA A 479 1.03 35.31 6.19
C ALA A 479 2.31 34.81 6.88
N ARG A 480 3.43 34.83 6.15
CA ARG A 480 4.74 34.38 6.66
C ARG A 480 5.18 35.19 7.87
N GLU A 481 5.13 36.52 7.82
CA GLU A 481 5.49 37.38 8.96
C GLU A 481 4.65 37.08 10.20
N ARG A 482 3.36 36.77 10.02
CA ARG A 482 2.43 36.47 11.10
C ARG A 482 2.57 35.05 11.66
N THR A 483 3.04 34.10 10.85
CA THR A 483 3.24 32.70 11.26
C THR A 483 4.68 32.39 11.67
N VAL A 484 5.68 33.20 11.32
CA VAL A 484 7.11 32.91 11.59
C VAL A 484 7.41 32.74 13.08
N LYS A 485 6.65 33.43 13.95
CA LYS A 485 6.79 33.33 15.41
C LYS A 485 5.95 32.20 16.02
N ARG A 486 5.17 31.46 15.23
CA ARG A 486 4.38 30.30 15.68
C ARG A 486 5.29 29.08 15.76
N TYR A 487 6.05 29.01 16.84
CA TYR A 487 6.84 27.82 17.17
C TYR A 487 5.91 26.63 17.47
N ASN A 488 6.49 25.42 17.54
CA ASN A 488 5.75 24.17 17.71
C ASN A 488 4.67 24.23 18.80
N ARG A 489 4.91 24.91 19.92
CA ARG A 489 3.94 25.07 21.02
C ARG A 489 2.65 25.77 20.60
N ASP A 490 2.73 26.82 19.79
CA ASP A 490 1.55 27.59 19.40
C ASP A 490 0.81 26.89 18.25
N LEU A 491 1.54 26.25 17.34
CA LEU A 491 0.95 25.40 16.31
C LEU A 491 0.21 24.20 16.92
N ASP A 492 0.78 23.57 17.94
CA ASP A 492 0.18 22.47 18.70
C ASP A 492 -1.16 22.90 19.34
N ARG A 493 -1.16 24.07 19.99
CA ARG A 493 -2.38 24.68 20.55
C ARG A 493 -3.43 25.01 19.49
N LEU A 494 -3.02 25.45 18.30
CA LEU A 494 -3.93 25.72 17.19
C LEU A 494 -4.57 24.43 16.66
N ILE A 495 -3.78 23.37 16.48
CA ILE A 495 -4.30 22.06 16.07
C ILE A 495 -5.28 21.55 17.14
N ASP A 496 -4.94 21.65 18.42
CA ASP A 496 -5.84 21.28 19.52
C ASP A 496 -7.15 22.06 19.53
N PHE A 497 -7.06 23.38 19.34
CA PHE A 497 -8.23 24.25 19.28
C PHE A 497 -9.17 23.83 18.15
N TRP A 498 -8.63 23.70 16.93
CA TRP A 498 -9.42 23.33 15.75
C TRP A 498 -9.95 21.90 15.84
N ALA A 499 -9.17 20.96 16.37
CA ALA A 499 -9.61 19.58 16.61
C ALA A 499 -10.83 19.55 17.54
N LYS A 500 -10.75 20.22 18.69
CA LYS A 500 -11.86 20.29 19.64
C LYS A 500 -13.07 21.03 19.07
N ARG A 501 -12.85 22.08 18.28
CA ARG A 501 -13.93 22.87 17.68
C ARG A 501 -14.70 22.06 16.64
N LEU A 502 -14.01 21.35 15.76
CA LEU A 502 -14.61 20.64 14.63
C LEU A 502 -15.16 19.26 15.01
N ALA A 503 -14.69 18.65 16.09
CA ALA A 503 -15.18 17.35 16.55
C ALA A 503 -16.65 17.33 16.96
N GLY A 504 -17.33 16.19 16.78
CA GLY A 504 -18.75 16.01 17.13
C GLY A 504 -19.27 14.63 16.70
N GLU A 505 -20.33 14.13 17.33
CA GLU A 505 -20.81 12.74 17.12
C GLU A 505 -22.04 12.62 16.18
N ALA A 506 -22.66 13.74 15.84
CA ALA A 506 -23.90 13.80 15.09
C ALA A 506 -23.97 15.05 14.20
N LEU A 507 -22.94 15.27 13.39
CA LEU A 507 -22.91 16.39 12.46
C LEU A 507 -23.76 16.04 11.23
N LEU A 508 -24.84 16.79 11.03
CA LEU A 508 -25.77 16.64 9.91
C LEU A 508 -25.49 17.72 8.86
N ALA A 509 -25.43 17.32 7.60
CA ALA A 509 -25.14 18.26 6.50
C ALA A 509 -26.34 19.17 6.20
N LEU A 510 -27.54 18.60 6.13
CA LEU A 510 -28.74 19.33 5.70
C LEU A 510 -29.78 19.51 6.82
N SER A 511 -29.70 18.70 7.87
CA SER A 511 -30.66 18.66 8.99
C SER A 511 -32.10 18.44 8.50
N ILE A 512 -32.28 17.44 7.63
CA ILE A 512 -33.57 17.09 7.02
C ILE A 512 -34.19 15.86 7.67
N GLY A 513 -35.53 15.81 7.70
CA GLY A 513 -36.30 14.68 8.22
C GLY A 513 -36.88 13.77 7.13
N ASP A 514 -36.92 14.25 5.89
CA ASP A 514 -37.45 13.59 4.70
C ASP A 514 -36.33 13.32 3.69
N GLY A 515 -36.11 12.06 3.30
CA GLY A 515 -35.03 11.66 2.39
C GLY A 515 -33.76 11.17 3.10
N ILE A 516 -32.57 11.49 2.56
CA ILE A 516 -31.29 10.98 3.06
C ILE A 516 -30.33 12.14 3.36
N ASP A 517 -29.98 12.29 4.64
CA ASP A 517 -28.97 13.25 5.11
C ASP A 517 -27.61 12.57 5.33
N ALA A 518 -26.53 13.34 5.20
CA ALA A 518 -25.20 12.90 5.55
C ALA A 518 -24.96 13.12 7.04
N ARG A 519 -24.82 12.04 7.81
CA ARG A 519 -24.46 12.06 9.22
C ARG A 519 -23.01 11.66 9.43
N PHE A 520 -22.24 12.54 10.05
CA PHE A 520 -20.83 12.31 10.38
C PHE A 520 -20.59 12.36 11.89
N ALA A 521 -19.67 11.52 12.35
CA ALA A 521 -18.95 11.72 13.60
C ALA A 521 -17.49 12.03 13.26
N VAL A 522 -16.96 13.08 13.87
CA VAL A 522 -15.58 13.56 13.76
C VAL A 522 -14.92 13.42 15.14
N GLY A 523 -13.85 12.64 15.20
CA GLY A 523 -13.11 12.37 16.43
C GLY A 523 -12.49 13.63 17.06
N LYS A 524 -12.33 13.60 18.39
CA LYS A 524 -11.72 14.69 19.17
C LYS A 524 -10.19 14.60 19.23
N ASN A 525 -9.65 13.40 19.03
CA ASN A 525 -8.23 13.12 19.14
C ASN A 525 -7.63 13.01 17.74
N THR A 526 -6.46 13.62 17.55
CA THR A 526 -5.71 13.50 16.31
C THR A 526 -5.07 12.10 16.18
N ALA A 527 -4.95 11.61 14.95
CA ALA A 527 -4.42 10.29 14.60
C ALA A 527 -3.04 10.00 15.20
N PHE A 528 -2.73 8.71 15.43
CA PHE A 528 -1.42 8.07 15.66
C PHE A 528 -0.27 8.94 16.19
N SER A 529 -0.55 9.83 17.15
CA SER A 529 0.48 10.73 17.70
C SER A 529 1.38 9.90 18.61
N LYS A 530 2.46 9.37 18.04
CA LYS A 530 3.49 8.54 18.66
C LYS A 530 4.83 8.86 17.99
N LEU A 531 5.93 8.66 18.73
CA LEU A 531 7.28 9.03 18.32
C LEU A 531 7.79 8.33 17.06
N VAL A 532 8.64 9.03 16.31
CA VAL A 532 9.50 8.46 15.27
C VAL A 532 10.94 8.65 15.73
N GLN A 533 11.71 7.55 15.84
CA GLN A 533 13.16 7.64 16.04
C GLN A 533 13.87 7.83 14.70
N PRO A 534 15.01 8.53 14.68
CA PRO A 534 15.85 8.69 13.49
C PRO A 534 16.42 7.36 13.00
#